data_AF-A0A7J2YUP2-F1
#
_entry.id   AF-A0A7J2YUP2-F1
#
_cell.length_a   1.000
_cell.length_b   1.000
_cell.length_c   1.000
_cell.angle_alpha   90.00
_cell.angle_beta   90.00
_cell.angle_gamma   90.00
#
_symmetry.space_group_name_H-M   'P 1'
#
loop_
_entity.id
_entity.type
_entity.pdbx_description
1 polymer ?
#
loop_
_entity_poly.entity_id
_entity_poly.type
_entity_poly.pdbx_seq_one_letter_code
_entity_poly.pdbx_strand_id
1 'polypeptide(L)'
;MVAAVAENIRCSHCGAPVEFKPGEIIATCKYCGFTTVIETGQAFNFEHSILPNKYSPEQIEGLVRDWMRSGFMKPGDLAKKSKITEKTLIYLPFWVVSVEATTKYKGIFERIAPPIVKEGQIQKEYNWLVLARQASNFPTHEYDVPLAGKVPYDFRKIEGFAKVLNSEVERDQALELARQQIDAHHRFLLQQDVDRIVEASTTVNLKQMVYLHAPVWFIKYEYKGNLYQMIVDGAQGMVLRGDIPNSKF
;
A
#
# COMPACT_ATOMS: atom_id res chain seq x y z
N MET A 1 -9.28 -32.65 -7.03
CA MET A 1 -8.12 -32.73 -6.12
C MET A 1 -6.87 -32.61 -6.97
N VAL A 2 -6.24 -31.44 -7.00
CA VAL A 2 -4.88 -31.30 -7.54
C VAL A 2 -4.05 -30.86 -6.34
N ALA A 3 -3.24 -31.78 -5.83
CA ALA A 3 -2.28 -31.49 -4.77
C ALA A 3 -1.28 -30.46 -5.33
N ALA A 4 -1.23 -29.28 -4.72
CA ALA A 4 -0.19 -28.31 -5.00
C ALA A 4 1.15 -28.91 -4.58
N VAL A 5 2.02 -29.17 -5.55
CA VAL A 5 3.40 -29.57 -5.29
C VAL A 5 4.07 -28.38 -4.62
N ALA A 6 4.32 -28.47 -3.32
CA ALA A 6 5.28 -27.61 -2.64
C ALA A 6 6.67 -28.01 -3.16
N GLU A 7 7.07 -27.51 -4.32
CA GLU A 7 8.45 -27.61 -4.75
C GLU A 7 9.29 -26.83 -3.74
N ASN A 8 10.17 -27.56 -3.03
CA ASN A 8 11.11 -26.98 -2.09
C ASN A 8 12.15 -26.16 -2.88
N ILE A 9 11.80 -24.92 -3.24
CA ILE A 9 12.73 -23.99 -3.86
C ILE A 9 13.82 -23.66 -2.84
N ARG A 10 15.08 -23.85 -3.25
CA ARG A 10 16.24 -23.45 -2.46
C ARG A 10 16.73 -22.09 -2.93
N CYS A 11 17.18 -21.27 -1.99
CA CYS A 11 17.76 -19.98 -2.27
C CYS A 11 19.01 -20.16 -3.14
N SER A 12 19.05 -19.56 -4.33
CA SER A 12 20.20 -19.64 -5.24
C SER A 12 21.47 -19.00 -4.66
N HIS A 13 21.33 -18.07 -3.70
CA HIS A 13 22.45 -17.44 -3.01
C HIS A 13 23.03 -18.26 -1.83
N CYS A 14 22.19 -18.78 -0.91
CA CYS A 14 22.67 -19.42 0.33
C CYS A 14 22.26 -20.90 0.50
N GLY A 15 21.46 -21.45 -0.41
CA GLY A 15 21.03 -22.85 -0.39
C GLY A 15 19.93 -23.21 0.63
N ALA A 16 19.49 -22.26 1.44
CA ALA A 16 18.43 -22.46 2.44
C ALA A 16 17.05 -22.65 1.77
N PRO A 17 16.10 -23.35 2.42
CA PRO A 17 14.74 -23.47 1.91
C PRO A 17 14.07 -22.08 1.86
N VAL A 18 13.40 -21.79 0.75
CA VAL A 18 12.64 -20.55 0.57
C VAL A 18 11.17 -20.89 0.73
N GLU A 19 10.56 -20.35 1.79
CA GLU A 19 9.12 -20.47 2.01
C GLU A 19 8.37 -19.43 1.16
N PHE A 20 7.38 -19.89 0.42
CA PHE A 20 6.44 -19.06 -0.32
C PHE A 20 5.03 -19.66 -0.26
N LYS A 21 4.02 -18.83 -0.48
CA LYS A 21 2.63 -19.28 -0.59
C LYS A 21 2.22 -19.44 -2.06
N PRO A 22 1.29 -20.35 -2.37
CA PRO A 22 0.71 -20.42 -3.71
C PRO A 22 0.18 -19.05 -4.14
N GLY A 23 0.55 -18.61 -5.35
CA GLY A 23 0.21 -17.29 -5.89
C GLY A 23 1.24 -16.19 -5.63
N GLU A 24 2.23 -16.43 -4.76
CA GLU A 24 3.39 -15.53 -4.66
C GLU A 24 4.29 -15.74 -5.89
N ILE A 25 4.77 -14.63 -6.46
CA ILE A 25 5.60 -14.60 -7.67
C ILE A 25 7.07 -14.31 -7.35
N ILE A 26 7.33 -13.73 -6.19
CA ILE A 26 8.64 -13.35 -5.68
C ILE A 26 8.72 -13.93 -4.27
N ALA A 27 9.89 -14.44 -3.89
CA ALA A 27 10.14 -14.86 -2.51
C ALA A 27 11.44 -14.27 -2.00
N THR A 28 11.41 -13.77 -0.77
CA THR A 28 12.60 -13.26 -0.10
C THR A 28 13.10 -14.27 0.92
N CYS A 29 14.35 -14.71 0.78
CA CYS A 29 14.97 -15.66 1.68
C CYS A 29 15.10 -15.06 3.09
N LYS A 30 14.48 -15.70 4.09
CA LYS A 30 14.52 -15.25 5.49
C LYS A 30 15.91 -15.36 6.13
N TYR A 31 16.81 -16.14 5.54
CA TYR A 31 18.14 -16.41 6.09
C TYR A 31 19.22 -15.45 5.60
N CYS A 32 19.11 -14.96 4.36
CA CYS A 32 20.12 -14.07 3.77
C CYS A 32 19.56 -12.81 3.11
N GLY A 33 18.24 -12.67 3.00
CA GLY A 33 17.58 -11.53 2.37
C GLY A 33 17.61 -11.55 0.84
N PHE A 34 18.15 -12.60 0.21
CA PHE A 34 18.16 -12.72 -1.24
C PHE A 34 16.73 -12.93 -1.79
N THR A 35 16.36 -12.13 -2.78
CA THR A 35 15.03 -12.14 -3.39
C THR A 35 15.09 -12.83 -4.74
N THR A 36 14.26 -13.85 -4.93
CA THR A 36 14.15 -14.65 -6.16
C THR A 36 12.78 -14.50 -6.78
N VAL A 37 12.71 -14.52 -8.10
CA VAL A 37 11.46 -14.76 -8.82
C VAL A 37 11.17 -16.26 -8.74
N ILE A 38 9.96 -16.64 -8.31
CA ILE A 38 9.59 -18.04 -8.03
C ILE A 38 9.53 -18.85 -9.32
N GLU A 39 8.88 -18.33 -10.37
CA GLU A 39 8.69 -19.07 -11.63
C GLU A 39 10.00 -19.33 -12.38
N THR A 40 10.92 -18.37 -12.39
CA THR A 40 12.15 -18.45 -13.17
C THR A 40 13.36 -18.87 -12.34
N GLY A 41 13.27 -18.83 -11.00
CA GLY A 41 14.41 -19.02 -10.09
C GLY A 41 15.51 -17.95 -10.24
N GLN A 42 15.26 -16.90 -11.03
CA GLN A 42 16.25 -15.86 -11.32
C GLN A 42 16.30 -14.82 -10.21
N ALA A 43 17.45 -14.15 -10.13
CA ALA A 43 17.67 -13.04 -9.22
C ALA A 43 16.67 -11.92 -9.50
N PHE A 44 16.10 -11.36 -8.43
CA PHE A 44 15.32 -10.15 -8.51
C PHE A 44 16.25 -8.96 -8.78
N ASN A 45 16.17 -8.39 -9.98
CA ASN A 45 17.10 -7.36 -10.45
C ASN A 45 16.61 -5.92 -10.24
N PHE A 46 15.50 -5.73 -9.52
CA PHE A 46 14.97 -4.40 -9.23
C PHE A 46 15.36 -3.95 -7.83
N GLU A 47 15.25 -2.65 -7.60
CA GLU A 47 15.50 -2.11 -6.26
C GLU A 47 14.50 -2.68 -5.26
N HIS A 48 15.04 -3.40 -4.27
CA HIS A 48 14.28 -3.94 -3.16
C HIS A 48 14.60 -3.13 -1.90
N SER A 49 13.61 -2.39 -1.40
CA SER A 49 13.73 -1.52 -0.25
C SER A 49 12.82 -1.96 0.89
N ILE A 50 13.12 -1.48 2.10
CA ILE A 50 12.29 -1.63 3.29
C ILE A 50 12.19 -0.28 4.03
N LEU A 51 11.04 -0.01 4.62
CA LEU A 51 10.91 1.04 5.63
C LEU A 51 11.09 0.41 7.02
N PRO A 52 12.02 0.89 7.85
CA PRO A 52 12.17 0.36 9.21
C PRO A 52 10.93 0.74 10.04
N ASN A 53 10.43 -0.23 10.81
CA ASN A 53 9.44 0.07 11.84
C ASN A 53 10.12 0.84 12.98
N LYS A 54 9.41 1.81 13.55
CA LYS A 54 9.92 2.69 14.62
C LYS A 54 9.25 2.48 15.96
N TYR A 55 8.20 1.65 16.02
CA TYR A 55 7.34 1.55 17.19
C TYR A 55 7.24 0.11 17.71
N SER A 56 7.38 -0.05 19.02
CA SER A 56 7.10 -1.30 19.72
C SER A 56 5.59 -1.56 19.87
N PRO A 57 5.17 -2.79 20.24
CA PRO A 57 3.78 -3.09 20.54
C PRO A 57 3.16 -2.18 21.63
N GLU A 58 3.95 -1.69 22.57
CA GLU A 58 3.53 -0.79 23.65
C GLU A 58 3.37 0.64 23.13
N GLN A 59 4.30 1.10 22.29
CA GLN A 59 4.26 2.44 21.71
C GLN A 59 3.10 2.60 20.73
N ILE A 60 2.85 1.60 19.88
CA ILE A 60 1.68 1.58 18.98
C ILE A 60 0.37 1.59 19.76
N GLU A 61 0.30 0.86 20.87
CA GLU A 61 -0.87 0.91 21.73
C GLU A 61 -1.12 2.32 22.30
N GLY A 62 -0.06 3.05 22.65
CA GLY A 62 -0.15 4.47 23.00
C GLY A 62 -0.80 5.30 21.90
N LEU A 63 -0.27 5.22 20.68
CA LEU A 63 -0.81 5.96 19.51
C LEU A 63 -2.28 5.62 19.23
N VAL A 64 -2.63 4.34 19.33
CA VAL A 64 -4.02 3.87 19.16
C VAL A 64 -4.92 4.47 20.23
N ARG A 65 -4.48 4.48 21.50
CA ARG A 65 -5.26 5.06 22.60
C ARG A 65 -5.43 6.58 22.44
N ASP A 66 -4.42 7.28 21.94
CA ASP A 66 -4.50 8.72 21.64
C ASP A 66 -5.45 9.00 20.48
N TRP A 67 -5.42 8.18 19.43
CA TRP A 67 -6.41 8.24 18.37
C TRP A 67 -7.82 7.98 18.93
N MET A 68 -8.01 7.00 19.81
CA MET A 68 -9.32 6.72 20.41
C MET A 68 -9.88 7.88 21.27
N ARG A 69 -9.01 8.71 21.86
CA ARG A 69 -9.40 9.88 22.67
C ARG A 69 -9.77 11.10 21.84
N SER A 70 -9.37 11.15 20.57
CA SER A 70 -9.50 12.34 19.72
C SER A 70 -10.62 12.20 18.69
N GLY A 71 -11.30 13.30 18.36
CA GLY A 71 -12.29 13.35 17.28
C GLY A 71 -13.75 13.28 17.76
N PHE A 72 -14.58 14.12 17.14
CA PHE A 72 -15.97 14.38 17.55
C PHE A 72 -16.90 13.16 17.44
N MET A 73 -16.66 12.27 16.47
CA MET A 73 -17.54 11.12 16.22
C MET A 73 -17.27 9.92 17.13
N LYS A 74 -16.20 9.94 17.94
CA LYS A 74 -15.79 8.78 18.77
C LYS A 74 -16.47 8.85 20.14
N PRO A 75 -16.91 7.70 20.71
CA PRO A 75 -17.42 7.68 22.08
C PRO A 75 -16.38 8.21 23.08
N GLY A 76 -16.78 9.10 23.98
CA GLY A 76 -15.84 9.73 24.94
C GLY A 76 -15.20 8.75 25.93
N ASP A 77 -15.77 7.55 26.09
CA ASP A 77 -15.23 6.47 26.92
C ASP A 77 -14.50 5.38 26.10
N LEU A 78 -14.33 5.57 24.78
CA LEU A 78 -13.76 4.57 23.88
C LEU A 78 -12.42 4.06 24.38
N ALA A 79 -11.43 4.93 24.55
CA ALA A 79 -10.08 4.55 24.99
C ALA A 79 -10.03 3.88 26.37
N LYS A 80 -11.01 4.17 27.24
CA LYS A 80 -11.09 3.62 28.60
C LYS A 80 -11.74 2.25 28.64
N LYS A 81 -12.81 2.04 27.86
CA LYS A 81 -13.61 0.80 27.86
C LYS A 81 -13.23 -0.17 26.74
N SER A 82 -12.48 0.27 25.74
CA SER A 82 -11.99 -0.61 24.69
C SER A 82 -10.91 -1.54 25.21
N LYS A 83 -10.90 -2.78 24.73
CA LYS A 83 -9.82 -3.74 24.95
C LYS A 83 -9.13 -4.02 23.64
N ILE A 84 -7.84 -3.72 23.53
CA ILE A 84 -7.03 -4.15 22.38
C ILE A 84 -6.83 -5.65 22.49
N THR A 85 -7.27 -6.39 21.48
CA THR A 85 -7.26 -7.87 21.46
C THR A 85 -6.13 -8.43 20.62
N GLU A 86 -5.69 -7.71 19.58
CA GLU A 86 -4.62 -8.14 18.68
C GLU A 86 -3.76 -6.96 18.25
N LYS A 87 -2.43 -7.17 18.21
CA LYS A 87 -1.44 -6.22 17.69
C LYS A 87 -0.50 -6.98 16.74
N THR A 88 -0.73 -6.88 15.44
CA THR A 88 0.01 -7.65 14.43
C THR A 88 0.78 -6.71 13.52
N LEU A 89 2.11 -6.78 13.54
CA LEU A 89 2.98 -6.08 12.61
C LEU A 89 3.17 -6.92 11.34
N ILE A 90 2.86 -6.33 10.18
CA ILE A 90 3.03 -6.93 8.87
C ILE A 90 3.80 -5.98 7.95
N TYR A 91 4.89 -6.45 7.37
CA TYR A 91 5.56 -5.80 6.26
C TYR A 91 4.82 -6.13 4.97
N LEU A 92 4.07 -5.16 4.47
CA LEU A 92 3.30 -5.28 3.24
C LEU A 92 4.18 -4.93 2.03
N PRO A 93 4.13 -5.72 0.95
CA PRO A 93 4.88 -5.47 -0.27
C PRO A 93 4.12 -4.50 -1.19
N PHE A 94 4.81 -3.49 -1.67
CA PHE A 94 4.30 -2.49 -2.60
C PHE A 94 5.23 -2.34 -3.79
N TRP A 95 4.66 -2.01 -4.94
CA TRP A 95 5.38 -1.39 -6.04
C TRP A 95 5.19 0.12 -5.95
N VAL A 96 6.28 0.84 -5.77
CA VAL A 96 6.32 2.31 -5.87
C VAL A 96 6.70 2.64 -7.31
N VAL A 97 5.74 3.19 -8.05
CA VAL A 97 5.85 3.48 -9.48
C VAL A 97 6.05 4.98 -9.66
N SER A 98 7.31 5.41 -9.80
CA SER A 98 7.63 6.82 -10.02
C SER A 98 7.49 7.16 -11.49
N VAL A 99 6.57 8.06 -11.82
CA VAL A 99 6.24 8.41 -13.20
C VAL A 99 6.05 9.91 -13.36
N GLU A 100 6.24 10.37 -14.59
CA GLU A 100 5.64 11.59 -15.09
C GLU A 100 4.44 11.21 -15.95
N ALA A 101 3.27 11.76 -15.66
CA ALA A 101 2.05 11.52 -16.42
C ALA A 101 1.56 12.82 -17.05
N THR A 102 1.28 12.74 -18.35
CA THR A 102 0.77 13.87 -19.14
C THR A 102 -0.53 13.46 -19.81
N THR A 103 -1.62 14.17 -19.49
CA THR A 103 -2.92 13.99 -20.14
C THR A 103 -3.25 15.21 -20.97
N LYS A 104 -3.42 15.02 -22.28
CA LYS A 104 -3.99 16.03 -23.17
C LYS A 104 -5.49 15.81 -23.24
N TYR A 105 -6.26 16.89 -23.19
CA TYR A 105 -7.71 16.80 -23.15
C TYR A 105 -8.41 17.87 -23.98
N LYS A 106 -9.63 17.54 -24.36
CA LYS A 106 -10.65 18.42 -24.93
C LYS A 106 -11.95 18.20 -24.19
N GLY A 107 -12.60 19.26 -23.74
CA GLY A 107 -13.85 19.18 -23.01
C GLY A 107 -14.73 20.40 -23.22
N ILE A 108 -15.91 20.37 -22.61
CA ILE A 108 -16.91 21.42 -22.69
C ILE A 108 -17.19 21.94 -21.27
N PHE A 109 -17.21 23.25 -21.14
CA PHE A 109 -17.61 23.96 -19.93
C PHE A 109 -19.00 24.58 -20.18
N GLU A 110 -20.01 24.08 -19.47
CA GLU A 110 -21.44 24.32 -19.71
C GLU A 110 -22.05 25.28 -18.66
N ARG A 111 -21.30 25.64 -17.62
CA ARG A 111 -21.75 26.56 -16.56
C ARG A 111 -21.90 28.03 -17.03
N ILE A 112 -21.69 28.30 -18.32
CA ILE A 112 -21.85 29.59 -18.99
C ILE A 112 -22.52 29.41 -20.36
N ALA A 113 -23.23 30.44 -20.83
CA ALA A 113 -23.90 30.45 -22.13
C ALA A 113 -23.25 31.48 -23.08
N PRO A 114 -22.80 31.10 -24.29
CA PRO A 114 -22.80 29.73 -24.84
C PRO A 114 -21.75 28.81 -24.17
N PRO A 115 -21.93 27.47 -24.21
CA PRO A 115 -20.92 26.53 -23.74
C PRO A 115 -19.58 26.75 -24.44
N ILE A 116 -18.49 26.66 -23.69
CA ILE A 116 -17.14 26.89 -24.21
C ILE A 116 -16.40 25.57 -24.33
N VAL A 117 -15.79 25.33 -25.48
CA VAL A 117 -14.83 24.24 -25.67
C VAL A 117 -13.50 24.64 -25.05
N LYS A 118 -12.97 23.80 -24.17
CA LYS A 118 -11.64 23.96 -23.57
C LYS A 118 -10.73 22.84 -24.03
N GLU A 119 -9.49 23.20 -24.33
CA GLU A 119 -8.41 22.26 -24.63
C GLU A 119 -7.23 22.59 -23.72
N GLY A 120 -6.51 21.56 -23.29
CA GLY A 120 -5.42 21.75 -22.37
C GLY A 120 -4.63 20.47 -22.08
N GLN A 121 -3.73 20.58 -21.12
CA GLN A 121 -2.95 19.45 -20.63
C GLN A 121 -2.77 19.51 -19.12
N ILE A 122 -2.77 18.34 -18.48
CA ILE A 122 -2.32 18.13 -17.11
C ILE A 122 -1.01 17.38 -17.18
N GLN A 123 0.05 17.91 -16.55
CA GLN A 123 1.33 17.23 -16.39
C GLN A 123 1.67 17.19 -14.91
N LYS A 124 1.86 15.99 -14.36
CA LYS A 124 2.15 15.75 -12.95
C LYS A 124 3.15 14.62 -12.77
N GLU A 125 3.93 14.72 -11.70
CA GLU A 125 4.80 13.65 -11.25
C GLU A 125 4.19 12.92 -10.06
N TYR A 126 4.33 11.61 -10.03
CA TYR A 126 3.79 10.77 -8.97
C TYR A 126 4.81 9.74 -8.50
N ASN A 127 4.71 9.39 -7.21
CA ASN A 127 5.17 8.11 -6.71
C ASN A 127 3.93 7.27 -6.41
N TRP A 128 3.45 6.55 -7.41
CA TRP A 128 2.18 5.85 -7.33
C TRP A 128 2.34 4.52 -6.60
N LEU A 129 1.55 4.29 -5.55
CA LEU A 129 1.66 3.10 -4.71
C LEU A 129 0.69 2.02 -5.19
N VAL A 130 1.23 0.86 -5.56
CA VAL A 130 0.44 -0.33 -5.89
C VAL A 130 0.73 -1.41 -4.87
N LEU A 131 -0.29 -1.83 -4.12
CA LEU A 131 -0.13 -2.96 -3.22
C LEU A 131 0.10 -4.23 -4.04
N ALA A 132 1.17 -4.94 -3.74
CA ALA A 132 1.58 -6.13 -4.48
C ALA A 132 0.90 -7.40 -3.96
N ARG A 133 -0.37 -7.31 -3.52
CA ARG A 133 -1.17 -8.41 -2.96
C ARG A 133 -2.57 -8.36 -3.55
N GLN A 134 -3.07 -9.48 -4.03
CA GLN A 134 -4.44 -9.57 -4.55
C GLN A 134 -5.40 -9.75 -3.36
N ALA A 135 -6.50 -9.00 -3.35
CA ALA A 135 -7.55 -9.07 -2.30
C ALA A 135 -7.11 -8.66 -0.88
N SER A 136 -6.61 -7.43 -0.72
CA SER A 136 -6.49 -6.82 0.61
C SER A 136 -7.35 -5.55 0.72
N ASN A 137 -7.99 -5.34 1.87
CA ASN A 137 -8.75 -4.13 2.19
C ASN A 137 -7.83 -2.97 2.66
N PHE A 138 -6.58 -2.94 2.19
CA PHE A 138 -5.62 -1.92 2.60
C PHE A 138 -5.90 -0.58 1.89
N PRO A 139 -5.99 0.54 2.64
CA PRO A 139 -6.28 1.87 2.12
C PRO A 139 -5.04 2.49 1.46
N THR A 140 -4.73 2.08 0.23
CA THR A 140 -3.52 2.54 -0.48
C THR A 140 -3.52 4.04 -0.78
N HIS A 141 -4.69 4.64 -0.99
CA HIS A 141 -4.82 6.07 -1.32
C HIS A 141 -4.54 6.97 -0.11
N GLU A 142 -4.81 6.48 1.09
CA GLU A 142 -4.61 7.18 2.36
C GLU A 142 -3.17 7.04 2.89
N TYR A 143 -2.37 6.15 2.30
CA TYR A 143 -1.00 5.93 2.73
C TYR A 143 0.00 6.80 1.98
N ASP A 144 0.39 7.91 2.59
CA ASP A 144 1.54 8.72 2.15
C ASP A 144 2.84 8.07 2.65
N VAL A 145 3.45 7.27 1.79
CA VAL A 145 4.63 6.47 2.14
C VAL A 145 5.87 7.37 2.25
N PRO A 146 6.60 7.38 3.38
CA PRO A 146 7.78 8.23 3.58
C PRO A 146 9.01 7.69 2.83
N LEU A 147 9.01 7.78 1.50
CA LEU A 147 10.06 7.17 0.64
C LEU A 147 11.48 7.64 0.97
N ALA A 148 11.66 8.83 1.54
CA ALA A 148 12.97 9.32 1.99
C ALA A 148 13.58 8.48 3.13
N GLY A 149 12.75 7.78 3.91
CA GLY A 149 13.18 6.92 5.01
C GLY A 149 13.47 5.48 4.60
N LYS A 150 13.31 5.12 3.31
CA LYS A 150 13.55 3.75 2.85
C LYS A 150 15.04 3.44 2.85
N VAL A 151 15.37 2.20 3.17
CA VAL A 151 16.72 1.65 3.12
C VAL A 151 16.72 0.40 2.24
N PRO A 152 17.86 -0.02 1.69
CA PRO A 152 17.95 -1.31 1.01
C PRO A 152 17.40 -2.42 1.91
N TYR A 153 16.70 -3.38 1.31
CA TYR A 153 16.08 -4.46 2.05
C TYR A 153 17.12 -5.21 2.89
N ASP A 154 16.85 -5.31 4.18
CA ASP A 154 17.70 -6.02 5.13
C ASP A 154 16.81 -6.75 6.14
N PHE A 155 16.78 -8.08 6.03
CA PHE A 155 15.96 -8.93 6.89
C PHE A 155 16.30 -8.77 8.39
N ARG A 156 17.51 -8.31 8.73
CA ARG A 156 17.93 -8.07 10.13
C ARG A 156 17.24 -6.85 10.74
N LYS A 157 16.62 -6.00 9.93
CA LYS A 157 15.84 -4.83 10.37
C LYS A 157 14.37 -5.14 10.61
N ILE A 158 13.97 -6.41 10.48
CA ILE A 158 12.60 -6.88 10.67
C ILE A 158 12.49 -7.48 12.06
N GLU A 159 11.46 -7.07 12.80
CA GLU A 159 11.20 -7.62 14.13
C GLU A 159 10.87 -9.10 14.06
N GLY A 160 11.41 -9.91 14.97
CA GLY A 160 11.19 -11.36 14.99
C GLY A 160 9.73 -11.79 15.15
N PHE A 161 8.87 -10.91 15.68
CA PHE A 161 7.42 -11.14 15.79
C PHE A 161 6.62 -10.65 14.57
N ALA A 162 7.25 -9.92 13.66
CA ALA A 162 6.60 -9.37 12.48
C ALA A 162 6.37 -10.46 11.42
N LYS A 163 5.30 -10.29 10.64
CA LYS A 163 5.07 -11.07 9.43
C LYS A 163 5.60 -10.28 8.24
N VAL A 164 6.18 -10.97 7.27
CA VAL A 164 6.59 -10.38 5.98
C VAL A 164 5.78 -11.06 4.90
N LEU A 165 5.09 -10.28 4.06
CA LEU A 165 4.36 -10.82 2.92
C LEU A 165 5.17 -10.61 1.64
N ASN A 166 5.11 -11.58 0.73
CA ASN A 166 5.69 -11.44 -0.59
C ASN A 166 4.65 -11.01 -1.63
N SER A 167 5.16 -10.56 -2.78
CA SER A 167 4.35 -10.11 -3.90
C SER A 167 3.56 -11.23 -4.56
N GLU A 168 2.32 -10.93 -4.92
CA GLU A 168 1.43 -11.68 -5.81
C GLU A 168 1.15 -10.90 -7.11
N VAL A 169 1.81 -9.75 -7.30
CA VAL A 169 1.60 -8.84 -8.43
C VAL A 169 2.94 -8.54 -9.08
N GLU A 170 3.06 -8.87 -10.37
CA GLU A 170 4.29 -8.66 -11.11
C GLU A 170 4.55 -7.19 -11.37
N ARG A 171 5.81 -6.86 -11.69
CA ARG A 171 6.22 -5.49 -12.00
C ARG A 171 5.37 -4.88 -13.13
N ASP A 172 5.23 -5.60 -14.23
CA ASP A 172 4.54 -5.08 -15.42
C ASP A 172 3.03 -4.99 -15.18
N GLN A 173 2.46 -5.92 -14.41
CA GLN A 173 1.09 -5.84 -13.93
C GLN A 173 0.88 -4.61 -13.02
N ALA A 174 1.80 -4.34 -12.09
CA ALA A 174 1.74 -3.18 -11.22
C ALA A 174 1.86 -1.86 -12.01
N LEU A 175 2.72 -1.82 -13.03
CA LEU A 175 2.83 -0.67 -13.93
C LEU A 175 1.51 -0.41 -14.68
N GLU A 176 0.86 -1.47 -15.18
CA GLU A 176 -0.42 -1.34 -15.86
C GLU A 176 -1.54 -0.88 -14.92
N LEU A 177 -1.59 -1.42 -13.69
CA LEU A 177 -2.50 -0.93 -12.65
C LEU A 177 -2.27 0.55 -12.33
N ALA A 178 -1.01 0.97 -12.19
CA ALA A 178 -0.68 2.38 -11.95
C ALA A 178 -1.13 3.27 -13.11
N ARG A 179 -0.94 2.85 -14.37
CA ARG A 179 -1.39 3.58 -15.56
C ARG A 179 -2.90 3.79 -15.56
N GLN A 180 -3.67 2.73 -15.30
CA GLN A 180 -5.13 2.80 -15.25
C GLN A 180 -5.62 3.71 -14.13
N GLN A 181 -5.02 3.61 -12.94
CA GLN A 181 -5.38 4.43 -11.79
C GLN A 181 -5.02 5.92 -11.99
N ILE A 182 -3.87 6.21 -12.60
CA ILE A 182 -3.45 7.58 -12.94
C ILE A 182 -4.37 8.18 -14.01
N ASP A 183 -4.74 7.43 -15.05
CA ASP A 183 -5.71 7.91 -16.06
C ASP A 183 -7.04 8.25 -15.41
N ALA A 184 -7.57 7.38 -14.55
CA ALA A 184 -8.79 7.63 -13.80
C ALA A 184 -8.66 8.87 -12.89
N HIS A 185 -7.52 9.03 -12.21
CA HIS A 185 -7.24 10.19 -11.37
C HIS A 185 -7.19 11.50 -12.18
N HIS A 186 -6.52 11.50 -13.33
CA HIS A 186 -6.47 12.66 -14.22
C HIS A 186 -7.85 13.01 -14.76
N ARG A 187 -8.68 12.03 -15.14
CA ARG A 187 -10.07 12.26 -15.53
C ARG A 187 -10.89 12.89 -14.41
N PHE A 188 -10.70 12.44 -13.17
CA PHE A 188 -11.33 13.06 -12.00
C PHE A 188 -10.88 14.53 -11.82
N LEU A 189 -9.59 14.83 -11.96
CA LEU A 189 -9.10 16.22 -11.89
C LEU A 189 -9.70 17.09 -13.00
N LEU A 190 -9.84 16.57 -14.22
CA LEU A 190 -10.42 17.30 -15.34
C LEU A 190 -11.88 17.72 -15.11
N GLN A 191 -12.65 16.98 -14.29
CA GLN A 191 -14.02 17.35 -13.92
C GLN A 191 -14.09 18.67 -13.13
N GLN A 192 -12.97 19.15 -12.60
CA GLN A 192 -12.88 20.47 -11.97
C GLN A 192 -12.85 21.60 -13.03
N ASP A 193 -12.32 21.33 -14.23
CA ASP A 193 -12.09 22.31 -15.29
C ASP A 193 -13.15 22.29 -16.40
N VAL A 194 -13.70 21.11 -16.70
CA VAL A 194 -14.71 20.86 -17.73
C VAL A 194 -15.86 20.02 -17.17
N ASP A 195 -17.09 20.28 -17.63
CA ASP A 195 -18.28 19.53 -17.20
C ASP A 195 -18.41 18.22 -17.98
N ARG A 196 -17.99 18.23 -19.25
CA ARG A 196 -17.99 17.04 -20.12
C ARG A 196 -16.64 16.88 -20.82
N ILE A 197 -16.00 15.74 -20.60
CA ILE A 197 -14.78 15.36 -21.32
C ILE A 197 -15.20 14.81 -22.69
N VAL A 198 -14.68 15.38 -23.77
CA VAL A 198 -14.89 14.90 -25.15
C VAL A 198 -13.77 13.93 -25.53
N GLU A 199 -12.54 14.30 -25.22
CA GLU A 199 -11.35 13.47 -25.46
C GLU A 199 -10.38 13.67 -24.30
N ALA A 200 -9.73 12.59 -23.88
CA ALA A 200 -8.61 12.63 -22.94
C ALA A 200 -7.70 11.44 -23.21
N SER A 201 -6.42 11.72 -23.42
CA SER A 201 -5.39 10.70 -23.64
C SER A 201 -4.23 10.94 -22.69
N THR A 202 -3.91 9.92 -21.91
CA THR A 202 -2.88 9.94 -20.87
C THR A 202 -1.66 9.17 -21.32
N THR A 203 -0.50 9.82 -21.32
CA THR A 203 0.81 9.19 -21.51
C THR A 203 1.53 9.10 -20.18
N VAL A 204 2.05 7.92 -19.83
CA VAL A 204 2.78 7.67 -18.58
C VAL A 204 4.22 7.29 -18.88
N ASN A 205 5.14 8.18 -18.51
CA ASN A 205 6.58 8.01 -18.63
C ASN A 205 7.13 7.44 -17.33
N LEU A 206 7.60 6.20 -17.35
CA LEU A 206 8.18 5.54 -16.19
C LEU A 206 9.59 6.06 -15.93
N LYS A 207 9.84 6.55 -14.70
CA LYS A 207 11.18 6.95 -14.23
C LYS A 207 11.88 5.81 -13.50
N GLN A 208 11.20 5.22 -12.51
CA GLN A 208 11.73 4.13 -11.70
C GLN A 208 10.59 3.29 -11.10
N MET A 209 10.90 2.04 -10.75
CA MET A 209 10.05 1.20 -9.91
C MET A 209 10.86 0.62 -8.76
N VAL A 210 10.32 0.74 -7.54
CA VAL A 210 10.93 0.17 -6.34
C VAL A 210 9.96 -0.84 -5.74
N TYR A 211 10.46 -2.03 -5.42
CA TYR A 211 9.73 -3.00 -4.62
C TYR A 211 9.99 -2.71 -3.14
N LEU A 212 8.96 -2.28 -2.43
CA LEU A 212 9.07 -1.75 -1.08
C LEU A 212 8.29 -2.61 -0.09
N HIS A 213 8.94 -3.02 0.98
CA HIS A 213 8.27 -3.53 2.18
C HIS A 213 8.03 -2.40 3.19
N ALA A 214 6.77 -2.07 3.44
CA ALA A 214 6.40 -1.06 4.42
C ALA A 214 5.78 -1.69 5.68
N PRO A 215 6.18 -1.25 6.89
CA PRO A 215 5.69 -1.81 8.15
C PRO A 215 4.30 -1.27 8.46
N VAL A 216 3.35 -2.17 8.65
CA VAL A 216 1.96 -1.83 8.94
C VAL A 216 1.46 -2.60 10.15
N TRP A 217 0.94 -1.89 11.12
CA TRP A 217 0.30 -2.45 12.30
C TRP A 217 -1.20 -2.63 12.06
N PHE A 218 -1.64 -3.88 12.15
CA PHE A 218 -3.05 -4.27 12.17
C PHE A 218 -3.48 -4.49 13.61
N ILE A 219 -4.37 -3.63 14.08
CA ILE A 219 -4.84 -3.62 15.46
C ILE A 219 -6.30 -4.05 15.47
N LYS A 220 -6.65 -5.00 16.34
CA LYS A 220 -8.04 -5.30 16.65
C LYS A 220 -8.35 -4.89 18.07
N TYR A 221 -9.52 -4.31 18.26
CA TYR A 221 -10.00 -3.95 19.57
C TYR A 221 -11.50 -4.24 19.70
N GLU A 222 -11.91 -4.52 20.93
CA GLU A 222 -13.29 -4.74 21.30
C GLU A 222 -13.82 -3.52 22.04
N TYR A 223 -15.04 -3.09 21.71
CA TYR A 223 -15.76 -2.06 22.46
C TYR A 223 -17.25 -2.42 22.52
N LYS A 224 -17.82 -2.48 23.73
CA LYS A 224 -19.22 -2.87 23.98
C LYS A 224 -19.62 -4.17 23.25
N GLY A 225 -18.77 -5.21 23.31
CA GLY A 225 -19.02 -6.51 22.71
C GLY A 225 -18.88 -6.57 21.18
N ASN A 226 -18.50 -5.48 20.52
CA ASN A 226 -18.26 -5.43 19.07
C ASN A 226 -16.77 -5.34 18.76
N LEU A 227 -16.36 -6.00 17.68
CA LEU A 227 -14.98 -5.99 17.18
C LEU A 227 -14.79 -4.89 16.14
N TYR A 228 -13.67 -4.20 16.25
CA TYR A 228 -13.24 -3.12 15.37
C TYR A 228 -11.78 -3.30 15.00
N GLN A 229 -11.38 -2.75 13.85
CA GLN A 229 -10.00 -2.81 13.37
C GLN A 229 -9.42 -1.43 13.09
N MET A 230 -8.10 -1.32 13.23
CA MET A 230 -7.32 -0.17 12.83
C MET A 230 -6.05 -0.61 12.09
N ILE A 231 -5.59 0.26 11.21
CA ILE A 231 -4.37 0.13 10.43
C ILE A 231 -3.52 1.36 10.73
N VAL A 232 -2.31 1.12 11.22
CA VAL A 232 -1.36 2.18 11.60
C VAL A 232 -0.04 1.96 10.88
N ASP A 233 0.51 3.01 10.28
CA ASP A 233 1.84 2.98 9.68
C ASP A 233 2.92 2.85 10.77
N GLY A 234 3.79 1.85 10.66
CA GLY A 234 4.91 1.62 11.57
C GLY A 234 6.13 2.52 11.33
N ALA A 235 6.20 3.26 10.22
CA ALA A 235 7.32 4.15 9.89
C ALA A 235 7.12 5.59 10.40
N GLN A 236 5.89 6.10 10.41
CA GLN A 236 5.55 7.44 10.91
C GLN A 236 4.58 7.42 12.10
N GLY A 237 3.84 6.33 12.33
CA GLY A 237 2.86 6.25 13.42
C GLY A 237 1.50 6.85 13.05
N MET A 238 1.23 7.06 11.76
CA MET A 238 -0.02 7.62 11.27
C MET A 238 -1.12 6.55 11.22
N VAL A 239 -2.32 6.87 11.70
CA VAL A 239 -3.48 5.99 11.55
C VAL A 239 -4.01 6.11 10.12
N LEU A 240 -3.81 5.06 9.32
CA LEU A 240 -4.25 5.00 7.91
C LEU A 240 -5.75 4.74 7.81
N ARG A 241 -6.29 3.91 8.71
CA ARG A 241 -7.71 3.60 8.82
C ARG A 241 -8.04 3.15 10.24
N GLY A 242 -9.21 3.53 10.74
CA GLY A 242 -9.72 3.00 12.00
C GLY A 242 -11.23 2.99 12.00
N ASP A 243 -11.82 1.84 12.29
CA ASP A 243 -13.27 1.74 12.46
C ASP A 243 -13.68 2.55 13.71
N ILE A 244 -14.70 3.38 13.57
CA ILE A 244 -15.23 4.20 14.67
C ILE A 244 -16.53 3.57 15.17
N PRO A 245 -16.64 3.22 16.46
CA PRO A 245 -17.88 2.71 17.02
C PRO A 245 -18.96 3.80 16.99
N ASN A 246 -20.16 3.44 16.53
CA ASN A 246 -21.27 4.38 16.55
C ASN A 246 -21.69 4.67 18.00
N SER A 247 -21.86 5.95 18.31
CA SER A 247 -22.28 6.44 19.63
C SER A 247 -23.76 6.23 19.94
N LYS A 248 -24.56 5.74 18.99
CA LYS A 248 -26.01 5.51 19.18
C LYS A 248 -26.26 4.22 19.96
N PHE A 249 -26.12 4.29 21.29
CA PHE A 249 -26.91 3.55 22.28
C PHE A 249 -26.94 4.36 23.57
#